data_AF-A0A528TFS7-F1
#
_entry.id   AF-A0A528TFS7-F1
#
_cell.length_a   1.000
_cell.length_b   1.000
_cell.length_c   1.000
_cell.angle_alpha   90.00
_cell.angle_beta   90.00
_cell.angle_gamma   90.00
#
_symmetry.space_group_name_H-M   'P 1'
#
loop_
_entity.id
_entity.type
_entity.pdbx_description
1 polymer ?
#
loop_
_entity_poly.entity_id
_entity_poly.type
_entity_poly.pdbx_seq_one_letter_code
_entity_poly.pdbx_strand_id
1 'polypeptide(L)'
;ISPLRVIKGSRFCRLRTPGSVAVRRESHGRLSLLVCNNYTHRVTRHVVHRRWGYRALWNQVLLEQGLDIPDGIALSHDGRWVAVSSHGT
;
A
#
# COMPACT_ATOMS: atom_id res chain seq x y z
N ILE A 1 -12.18 -20.27 0.95
CA ILE A 1 -11.58 -19.23 0.08
C ILE A 1 -10.07 -19.30 0.26
N SER A 2 -9.29 -19.45 -0.81
CA SER A 2 -7.82 -19.53 -0.76
C SER A 2 -7.20 -18.29 -1.42
N PRO A 3 -6.15 -17.69 -0.85
CA PRO A 3 -5.53 -16.50 -1.45
C PRO A 3 -4.83 -16.85 -2.76
N LEU A 4 -5.01 -16.01 -3.79
CA LEU A 4 -4.30 -16.17 -5.07
C LEU A 4 -2.78 -15.93 -4.94
N ARG A 5 -2.39 -15.02 -4.04
CA ARG A 5 -0.99 -14.71 -3.74
C ARG A 5 -0.87 -13.99 -2.40
N VAL A 6 0.23 -14.26 -1.69
CA VAL A 6 0.63 -13.54 -0.48
C VAL A 6 1.79 -12.60 -0.82
N ILE A 7 1.66 -11.33 -0.43
CA ILE A 7 2.70 -10.31 -0.62
C ILE A 7 3.23 -9.95 0.77
N LYS A 8 4.55 -10.05 0.95
CA LYS A 8 5.22 -9.71 2.22
C LYS A 8 5.92 -8.34 2.19
N GLY A 9 6.01 -7.72 1.01
CA GLY A 9 6.83 -6.53 0.76
C GLY A 9 8.30 -6.86 0.49
N SER A 10 9.19 -5.88 0.65
CA SER A 10 10.65 -6.03 0.54
C SER A 10 11.35 -5.79 1.88
N ARG A 11 12.68 -5.94 1.93
CA ARG A 11 13.47 -5.66 3.15
C ARG A 11 13.23 -4.25 3.72
N PHE A 12 13.12 -3.25 2.84
CA PHE A 12 12.92 -1.84 3.22
C PHE A 12 11.45 -1.40 3.21
N CYS A 13 10.57 -2.15 2.55
CA CYS A 13 9.13 -1.89 2.51
C CYS A 13 8.40 -3.15 2.95
N ARG A 14 8.70 -3.65 4.16
CA ARG A 14 8.06 -4.84 4.70
C ARG A 14 6.65 -4.47 5.14
N LEU A 15 5.67 -5.30 4.77
CA LEU A 15 4.32 -5.15 5.31
C LEU A 15 4.33 -5.61 6.76
N ARG A 16 4.00 -4.68 7.67
CA ARG A 16 3.95 -4.96 9.11
C ARG A 16 2.66 -4.38 9.65
N THR A 17 1.85 -5.26 10.27
CA THR A 17 0.55 -4.89 10.87
C THR A 17 -0.28 -3.98 9.96
N PRO A 18 -0.63 -4.43 8.74
CA PRO A 18 -1.36 -3.60 7.80
C PRO A 18 -2.78 -3.34 8.32
N GLY A 19 -3.15 -2.07 8.53
CA GLY A 19 -4.49 -1.69 9.01
C GLY A 19 -5.45 -1.30 7.90
N SER A 20 -4.94 -0.77 6.78
CA SER A 20 -5.77 -0.38 5.64
C SER A 20 -5.02 -0.48 4.32
N VAL A 21 -5.77 -0.69 3.25
CA VAL A 21 -5.25 -0.81 1.88
C VAL A 21 -6.14 -0.08 0.88
N ALA A 22 -5.52 0.69 0.00
CA ALA A 22 -6.17 1.26 -1.18
C ALA A 22 -5.52 0.69 -2.45
N VAL A 23 -6.33 0.45 -3.48
CA VAL A 23 -5.86 -0.09 -4.77
C VAL A 23 -6.03 0.96 -5.85
N ARG A 24 -4.92 1.31 -6.51
CA ARG A 24 -4.93 2.14 -7.71
C ARG A 24 -4.64 1.29 -8.93
N ARG A 25 -5.48 1.40 -9.97
CA ARG A 25 -5.17 0.82 -11.28
C ARG A 25 -4.10 1.67 -11.96
N GLU A 26 -3.12 0.99 -12.54
CA GLU A 26 -2.04 1.60 -13.30
C GLU A 26 -2.13 1.13 -14.76
N SER A 27 -1.30 1.71 -15.62
CA SER A 27 -1.18 1.27 -17.01
C SER A 27 -0.65 -0.17 -17.13
N HIS A 28 -0.89 -0.79 -18.29
CA HIS A 28 -0.35 -2.12 -18.64
C HIS A 28 -0.69 -3.24 -17.65
N GLY A 29 -1.87 -3.20 -17.01
CA GLY A 29 -2.32 -4.27 -16.11
C GLY A 29 -1.58 -4.32 -14.76
N ARG A 30 -0.88 -3.25 -14.42
CA ARG A 30 -0.28 -3.05 -13.10
C ARG A 30 -1.32 -2.52 -12.12
N LEU A 31 -1.14 -2.86 -10.85
CA LEU A 31 -1.94 -2.36 -9.74
C LEU A 31 -0.99 -1.87 -8.65
N SER A 32 -1.25 -0.70 -8.10
CA SER A 32 -0.58 -0.21 -6.91
C SER A 32 -1.43 -0.50 -5.69
N LEU A 33 -0.86 -1.25 -4.75
CA LEU A 33 -1.43 -1.46 -3.42
C LEU A 33 -0.76 -0.46 -2.49
N LEU A 34 -1.52 0.54 -2.03
CA LEU A 34 -1.07 1.48 -1.00
C LEU A 34 -1.50 0.94 0.35
N VAL A 35 -0.57 0.74 1.27
CA VAL A 35 -0.84 0.05 2.52
C VAL A 35 -0.37 0.89 3.70
N CYS A 36 -1.27 1.13 4.64
CA CYS A 36 -0.94 1.69 5.94
C CYS A 36 -0.30 0.61 6.81
N ASN A 37 0.91 0.85 7.30
CA ASN A 37 1.59 -0.02 8.23
C ASN A 37 1.54 0.62 9.62
N ASN A 38 0.46 0.35 10.35
CA ASN A 38 0.02 1.10 11.54
C ASN A 38 1.13 1.34 12.57
N TYR A 39 1.92 0.33 12.90
CA TYR A 39 2.97 0.42 13.92
C TYR A 39 4.37 0.63 13.35
N THR A 40 4.47 1.19 12.14
CA THR A 40 5.76 1.59 11.54
C THR A 40 5.77 3.01 11.00
N HIS A 41 4.72 3.80 11.31
CA HIS A 41 4.63 5.21 10.94
C HIS A 41 4.74 5.44 9.42
N ARG A 42 4.31 4.46 8.61
CA ARG A 42 4.62 4.42 7.18
C ARG A 42 3.45 3.94 6.32
N VAL A 43 3.26 4.61 5.20
CA VAL A 43 2.47 4.11 4.08
C VAL A 43 3.44 3.59 3.01
N THR A 44 3.23 2.35 2.58
CA THR A 44 4.05 1.72 1.52
C THR A 44 3.22 1.49 0.27
N ARG A 45 3.87 1.55 -0.90
CA ARG A 45 3.29 1.21 -2.20
C ARG A 45 3.94 -0.07 -2.73
N HIS A 46 3.10 -1.03 -3.07
CA HIS A 46 3.50 -2.31 -3.67
C HIS A 46 2.88 -2.42 -5.05
N VAL A 47 3.69 -2.49 -6.10
CA VAL A 47 3.17 -2.63 -7.46
C VAL A 47 3.15 -4.09 -7.85
N VAL A 48 2.00 -4.58 -8.29
CA VAL A 48 1.78 -5.96 -8.73
C VAL A 48 1.29 -5.99 -10.17
N HIS A 49 1.52 -7.12 -10.85
CA HIS A 49 1.06 -7.31 -12.22
C HIS A 49 -0.06 -8.35 -12.30
N ARG A 50 -1.26 -7.93 -12.71
CA ARG A 50 -2.45 -8.80 -12.72
C ARG A 50 -2.26 -10.03 -13.63
N ARG A 51 -1.73 -9.86 -14.83
CA ARG A 51 -1.54 -10.96 -15.80
C ARG A 51 -0.46 -11.96 -15.37
N TRP A 52 0.38 -11.62 -14.39
CA TRP A 52 1.43 -12.50 -13.87
C TRP A 52 1.06 -13.04 -12.48
N GLY A 53 -0.24 -13.29 -12.25
CA GLY A 53 -0.73 -13.82 -10.98
C GLY A 53 -0.44 -12.91 -9.79
N TYR A 54 -0.57 -11.59 -9.97
CA TYR A 54 -0.31 -10.57 -8.96
C TYR A 54 1.12 -10.57 -8.40
N ARG A 55 2.10 -11.02 -9.20
CA ARG A 55 3.53 -10.93 -8.83
C ARG A 55 3.90 -9.49 -8.50
N ALA A 56 4.56 -9.28 -7.35
CA ALA A 56 5.13 -8.00 -6.97
C ALA A 56 6.30 -7.65 -7.90
N LEU A 57 6.25 -6.46 -8.48
CA LEU A 57 7.27 -5.90 -9.37
C LEU A 57 8.24 -5.03 -8.59
N TRP A 58 7.73 -4.11 -7.77
CA TRP A 58 8.53 -3.23 -6.91
C TRP A 58 7.75 -2.81 -5.66
N ASN A 59 8.50 -2.32 -4.67
CA ASN A 59 7.95 -1.80 -3.42
C ASN A 59 8.67 -0.48 -3.09
N GLN A 60 7.95 0.50 -2.57
CA GLN A 60 8.50 1.81 -2.17
C GLN A 60 7.81 2.31 -0.91
N VAL A 61 8.51 3.10 -0.09
CA VAL A 61 7.88 3.93 0.93
C VAL A 61 7.20 5.10 0.19
N LEU A 62 5.93 5.34 0.48
CA LEU A 62 5.16 6.44 -0.10
C LEU A 62 5.18 7.67 0.81
N LEU A 63 4.98 7.44 2.11
CA LEU A 63 4.95 8.47 3.14
C LEU A 63 5.49 7.90 4.45
N GLU A 64 6.34 8.66 5.12
CA GLU A 64 6.90 8.30 6.44
C GLU A 64 7.00 9.47 7.43
N GLN A 65 6.85 10.71 6.95
CA GLN A 65 6.89 11.90 7.80
C GLN A 65 5.47 12.36 8.12
N GLY A 66 5.26 12.86 9.35
CA GLY A 66 3.96 13.37 9.80
C GLY A 66 2.91 12.28 10.01
N LEU A 67 3.32 11.02 10.11
CA LEU A 67 2.46 9.90 10.46
C LEU A 67 2.87 9.37 11.83
N ASP A 68 1.90 9.13 12.69
CA ASP A 68 2.10 8.35 13.90
C ASP A 68 1.50 6.95 13.69
N ILE A 69 0.19 6.78 13.85
CA ILE A 69 -0.47 5.50 13.61
C ILE A 69 -1.39 5.63 12.38
N PRO A 70 -0.88 5.43 11.14
CA PRO A 70 -1.72 5.46 9.96
C PRO A 70 -2.65 4.25 9.96
N ASP A 71 -3.95 4.46 9.90
CA ASP A 71 -4.95 3.41 10.07
C ASP A 71 -6.00 3.38 8.94
N GLY A 72 -6.11 4.46 8.17
CA GLY A 72 -7.01 4.58 7.03
C GLY A 72 -6.31 5.19 5.82
N ILE A 73 -6.65 4.72 4.62
CA ILE A 73 -6.17 5.32 3.36
C ILE A 73 -7.27 5.31 2.31
N ALA A 74 -7.42 6.43 1.61
CA ALA A 74 -8.36 6.59 0.50
C ALA A 74 -7.70 7.31 -0.69
N LEU A 75 -8.24 7.08 -1.87
CA LEU A 75 -7.80 7.70 -3.12
C LEU A 75 -8.93 8.58 -3.67
N SER A 76 -8.57 9.74 -4.21
CA SER A 76 -9.52 10.51 -5.02
C SER A 76 -9.92 9.72 -6.28
N HIS A 77 -11.07 10.05 -6.86
CA HIS A 77 -11.60 9.37 -8.04
C HIS A 77 -10.63 9.42 -9.24
N ASP A 78 -9.94 10.54 -9.41
CA ASP A 78 -8.92 10.74 -10.45
C ASP A 78 -7.54 10.19 -10.08
N GLY A 79 -7.37 9.64 -8.86
CA GLY A 79 -6.13 9.07 -8.35
C GLY A 79 -5.00 10.07 -8.10
N ARG A 80 -5.28 11.38 -8.18
CA ARG A 80 -4.28 12.45 -7.97
C ARG A 80 -4.00 12.72 -6.50
N TRP A 81 -4.96 12.43 -5.62
CA TRP A 81 -4.85 12.68 -4.19
C TRP A 81 -4.96 11.38 -3.39
N VAL A 82 -4.19 11.34 -2.30
CA VAL A 82 -4.24 10.30 -1.28
C VAL A 82 -4.58 10.97 0.04
N ALA A 83 -5.65 10.52 0.69
CA ALA A 83 -5.97 10.90 2.06
C ALA A 83 -5.53 9.76 2.99
N VAL A 84 -4.79 10.09 4.04
CA VAL A 84 -4.34 9.13 5.06
C VAL A 84 -4.89 9.60 6.41
N SER A 85 -5.64 8.73 7.07
CA SER A 85 -6.00 8.91 8.48
C SER A 85 -4.81 8.44 9.32
N SER A 86 -4.41 9.26 10.29
CA SER A 86 -3.35 8.96 11.25
C SER A 86 -3.84 9.32 12.64
N HIS A 87 -3.79 8.36 13.55
CA HIS A 87 -4.06 8.57 14.98
C HIS A 87 -2.76 8.79 15.75
N GLY A 88 -2.82 9.49 16.88
CA GLY A 88 -1.66 9.91 17.66
C GLY A 88 -1.32 11.37 17.38
N THR A 89 -1.76 12.24 18.29
CA THR A 89 -1.38 13.66 18.38
C THR A 89 -0.51 13.84 19.59
#